data_AF-A0A023CU56-F1
#
_entry.id   AF-A0A023CU56-F1
#
_cell.length_a   1.000
_cell.length_b   1.000
_cell.length_c   1.000
_cell.angle_alpha   90.00
_cell.angle_beta   90.00
_cell.angle_gamma   90.00
#
_symmetry.space_group_name_H-M   'P 1'
#
loop_
_entity.id
_entity.type
_entity.pdbx_description
1 polymer ?
#
loop_
_entity_poly.entity_id
_entity_poly.type
_entity_poly.pdbx_seq_one_letter_code
_entity_poly.pdbx_strand_id
1 'polypeptide(L)' 'MIEMLEQSSLPTASVKHLASKRSAGKNLNFKDEDVMVEELASRSLEGINLVLFSAGDGISKGSAPEAIKRGAA' A
#
# COMPACT_ATOMS: atom_id res chain seq x y z
N MET A 1 -10.18 -4.72 2.37
CA MET A 1 -8.92 -4.41 3.08
C MET A 1 -8.87 -2.96 3.52
N ILE A 2 -9.09 -1.97 2.62
CA ILE A 2 -9.14 -0.55 2.99
C ILE A 2 -10.15 -0.27 4.11
N GLU A 3 -11.42 -0.65 3.92
CA GLU A 3 -12.48 -0.49 4.94
C GLU A 3 -12.12 -1.12 6.30
N MET A 4 -11.44 -2.28 6.30
CA MET A 4 -11.00 -2.93 7.53
C MET A 4 -9.88 -2.15 8.23
N LEU A 5 -8.96 -1.56 7.46
CA LEU A 5 -7.88 -0.73 8.00
C LEU A 5 -8.43 0.57 8.58
N GLU A 6 -9.43 1.18 7.93
CA GLU A 6 -10.13 2.37 8.44
C GLU A 6 -10.81 2.12 9.79
N GLN A 7 -11.45 0.96 9.93
CA GLN A 7 -12.12 0.54 11.17
C GLN A 7 -11.16 -0.03 12.22
N SER A 8 -9.89 -0.24 11.87
CA SER A 8 -8.91 -0.82 12.79
C SER A 8 -8.41 0.19 13.81
N SER A 9 -7.95 -0.32 14.95
CA SER A 9 -7.23 0.46 15.96
C SER A 9 -5.73 0.59 15.66
N LEU A 10 -5.27 0.25 14.44
CA LEU A 10 -3.85 0.34 14.10
C LEU A 10 -3.40 1.81 14.07
N PRO A 11 -2.35 2.18 14.83
CA PRO A 11 -1.81 3.52 14.78
C PRO A 11 -1.24 3.77 13.38
N THR A 12 -1.88 4.68 12.64
CA THR A 12 -1.54 4.95 11.24
C THR A 12 -1.22 6.43 11.10
N ALA A 13 0.03 6.75 10.78
CA ALA A 13 0.47 8.13 10.55
C ALA A 13 0.14 8.61 9.13
N SER A 14 0.24 7.71 8.14
CA SER A 14 -0.07 7.97 6.73
C SER A 14 -0.40 6.67 6.00
N VAL A 15 -1.19 6.75 4.93
CA VAL A 15 -1.51 5.60 4.06
C VAL A 15 -1.09 5.87 2.62
N LYS A 16 -0.51 4.86 1.98
CA LYS A 16 -0.27 4.81 0.54
C LYS A 16 -1.05 3.66 -0.08
N HIS A 17 -1.78 3.94 -1.14
CA HIS A 17 -2.42 2.90 -1.94
C HIS A 17 -1.55 2.57 -3.15
N LEU A 18 -1.00 1.36 -3.20
CA LEU A 18 -0.14 0.91 -4.30
C LEU A 18 -0.87 -0.11 -5.15
N ALA A 19 -0.89 0.09 -6.47
CA ALA A 19 -1.53 -0.82 -7.41
C ALA A 19 -0.77 -0.92 -8.74
N SER A 20 -1.28 -1.72 -9.69
CA SER A 20 -0.73 -1.75 -11.06
C SER A 20 -0.78 -0.38 -11.73
N LYS A 21 0.11 -0.12 -12.69
CA LYS A 21 0.12 1.09 -13.53
C LYS A 21 -1.25 1.50 -14.09
N ARG A 22 -2.08 0.53 -14.49
CA ARG A 22 -3.44 0.76 -15.00
C ARG A 22 -4.38 1.45 -13.99
N SER A 23 -4.13 1.25 -12.70
CA SER A 23 -4.95 1.78 -11.61
C SER A 23 -4.36 3.04 -10.98
N ALA A 24 -3.09 3.35 -11.25
CA ALA A 24 -2.44 4.55 -10.73
C ALA A 24 -3.17 5.82 -11.23
N GLY A 25 -3.25 6.83 -10.37
CA GLY A 25 -3.94 8.10 -10.63
C GLY A 25 -5.44 8.10 -10.30
N LYS A 26 -6.01 6.97 -9.87
CA LYS A 26 -7.35 6.94 -9.26
C LYS A 26 -7.28 7.48 -7.83
N ASN A 27 -8.35 8.09 -7.34
CA ASN A 27 -8.49 8.39 -5.92
C ASN A 27 -9.32 7.30 -5.25
N LEU A 28 -8.90 6.90 -4.06
CA LEU A 28 -9.67 6.07 -3.14
C LEU A 28 -9.82 6.83 -1.83
N ASN A 29 -10.97 6.71 -1.19
CA ASN A 29 -11.20 7.33 0.10
C ASN A 29 -10.51 6.51 1.19
N PHE A 30 -9.84 7.19 2.12
CA PHE A 30 -9.34 6.64 3.38
C PHE A 30 -9.62 7.63 4.51
N LYS A 31 -10.50 7.28 5.45
CA LYS A 31 -10.93 8.14 6.57
C LYS A 31 -11.38 9.54 6.13
N ASP A 32 -12.31 9.58 5.18
CA ASP A 32 -12.87 10.80 4.58
C ASP A 32 -11.87 11.65 3.78
N GLU A 33 -10.65 11.15 3.55
CA GLU A 33 -9.64 11.80 2.71
C GLU A 33 -9.45 11.07 1.37
N ASP A 34 -9.34 11.82 0.28
CA ASP A 34 -9.01 11.26 -1.04
C ASP A 34 -7.51 10.99 -1.15
N VAL A 35 -7.14 9.72 -1.19
CA VAL A 35 -5.77 9.25 -1.36
C VAL A 35 -5.57 8.74 -2.79
N MET A 36 -4.64 9.36 -3.51
CA MET A 36 -4.29 8.95 -4.86
C MET A 36 -3.56 7.59 -4.85
N VAL A 37 -3.98 6.70 -5.73
CA VAL A 37 -3.34 5.41 -5.96
C VAL A 37 -2.04 5.62 -6.74
N GLU A 38 -0.93 5.17 -6.19
CA GLU A 38 0.39 5.16 -6.83
C GLU A 38 0.68 3.81 -7.48
N GLU A 39 1.61 3.79 -8.45
CA GLU A 39 2.10 2.55 -9.04
C GLU A 39 2.96 1.78 -8.02
N LEU A 40 2.74 0.47 -7.91
CA LEU A 40 3.60 -0.44 -7.16
C LEU A 40 4.94 -0.59 -7.88
N ALA A 41 5.97 0.02 -7.32
CA ALA A 41 7.34 0.00 -7.79
C ALA A 41 8.28 -0.04 -6.58
N SER A 42 9.53 -0.47 -6.77
CA SER A 42 10.49 -0.55 -5.67
C SER A 42 10.62 0.77 -4.90
N ARG A 43 10.61 1.91 -5.60
CA ARG A 43 10.68 3.24 -4.97
C ARG A 43 9.43 3.60 -4.17
N SER A 44 8.23 3.16 -4.58
CA SER A 44 7.01 3.49 -3.83
C SER A 44 6.90 2.74 -2.50
N LEU A 45 7.74 1.72 -2.29
CA LEU A 45 7.91 1.01 -1.01
C LEU A 45 8.83 1.74 0.00
N GLU A 46 9.40 2.90 -0.36
CA GLU A 46 10.24 3.69 0.55
C GLU A 46 9.43 4.32 1.68
N GLY A 47 9.98 4.23 2.90
CA GLY A 47 9.41 4.84 4.10
C GLY A 47 8.12 4.17 4.60
N ILE A 48 7.80 2.97 4.11
CA ILE A 48 6.66 2.19 4.60
C ILE A 48 7.09 1.30 5.77
N ASN A 49 6.34 1.35 6.87
CA ASN A 49 6.59 0.51 8.04
C ASN A 49 5.84 -0.83 8.01
N LEU A 50 4.68 -0.87 7.36
CA LEU A 50 3.83 -2.05 7.26
C LEU A 50 3.22 -2.12 5.87
N VAL A 51 3.37 -3.25 5.17
CA VAL A 51 2.73 -3.48 3.87
C VAL A 51 1.71 -4.59 3.95
N LEU A 52 0.47 -4.30 3.53
CA LEU A 52 -0.61 -5.27 3.43
C LEU A 52 -0.85 -5.63 1.96
N PHE A 53 -0.59 -6.87 1.56
CA PHE A 53 -0.77 -7.31 0.18
C PHE A 53 -2.12 -7.99 -0.05
N SER A 54 -2.87 -7.51 -1.05
CA SER A 54 -4.04 -8.19 -1.63
C SER A 54 -3.94 -8.32 -3.16
N ALA A 55 -2.72 -8.27 -3.70
CA ALA A 55 -2.44 -8.16 -5.14
C ALA A 55 -2.24 -9.51 -5.87
N GLY A 56 -2.48 -10.64 -5.20
CA GLY A 56 -2.26 -11.99 -5.73
C GLY A 56 -0.83 -12.52 -5.52
N ASP A 57 -0.69 -13.85 -5.55
CA ASP A 57 0.53 -14.57 -5.12
C ASP A 57 1.81 -14.10 -5.84
N GLY A 58 1.76 -13.94 -7.17
CA GLY A 58 2.93 -13.53 -7.95
C GLY A 58 3.43 -12.12 -7.61
N ILE A 59 2.52 -11.17 -7.43
CA ILE A 59 2.88 -9.79 -7.08
C ILE A 59 3.44 -9.76 -5.65
N SER A 60 2.78 -10.43 -4.70
CA SER A 60 3.24 -10.49 -3.31
C SER A 60 4.64 -11.10 -3.20
N LYS A 61 4.91 -12.22 -3.88
CA LYS A 61 6.24 -12.87 -3.88
C LYS A 61 7.33 -11.99 -4.49
N GLY A 62 7.01 -11.22 -5.52
CA GLY A 62 7.97 -10.31 -6.16
C GLY A 62 8.26 -9.05 -5.35
N SER A 63 7.25 -8.50 -4.67
CA SER A 63 7.36 -7.19 -4.00
C SER A 63 7.66 -7.27 -2.51
N ALA A 64 7.27 -8.35 -1.81
CA ALA A 64 7.50 -8.47 -0.36
C ALA A 64 9.00 -8.41 0.02
N PRO A 65 9.94 -9.09 -0.67
CA PRO A 65 11.36 -8.99 -0.33
C PRO A 65 11.91 -7.56 -0.46
N GLU A 66 11.43 -6.80 -1.44
CA GLU A 66 11.85 -5.42 -1.65
C GLU A 66 11.27 -4.47 -0.58
N ALA A 67 10.04 -4.73 -0.12
CA ALA A 67 9.45 -4.01 1.00
C ALA A 67 10.26 -4.23 2.29
N ILE A 68 10.60 -5.49 2.58
CA ILE A 68 11.43 -5.87 3.74
C ILE A 68 12.80 -5.20 3.68
N LYS A 69 13.44 -5.23 2.51
CA LYS A 69 14.73 -4.55 2.27
C LYS A 69 14.68 -3.05 2.57
N ARG A 70 13.51 -2.43 2.46
CA ARG A 70 13.27 -1.00 2.70
C ARG A 70 12.76 -0.69 4.11
N GLY A 71 12.69 -1.69 4.98
CA GLY A 71 12.35 -1.53 6.39
C GLY A 71 10.86 -1.72 6.71
N ALA A 72 10.05 -2.18 5.75
CA ALA A 72 8.68 -2.55 6.02
C ALA A 72 8.61 -3.95 6.68
N ALA A 73 7.67 -4.09 7.61
CA ALA A 73 7.15 -5.38 8.04
C ALA A 73 6.09 -5.91 7.05
#